data_AF-A0A2E1E8D0-F1
#
_entry.id   AF-A0A2E1E8D0-F1
#
_cell.length_a   1.000
_cell.length_b   1.000
_cell.length_c   1.000
_cell.angle_alpha   90.00
_cell.angle_beta   90.00
_cell.angle_gamma   90.00
#
_symmetry.space_group_name_H-M   'P 1'
#
loop_
_entity.id
_entity.type
_entity.pdbx_description
1 polymer ?
#
loop_
_entity_poly.entity_id
_entity_poly.type
_entity_poly.pdbx_seq_one_letter_code
_entity_poly.pdbx_strand_id
1 'polypeptide(L)'
;AADGVHILNCKSAGEIVGQGTGDLYEHLENLKNTNANIFVSGMSAKARGYDETLLDGYKAEFAMPDKLVEESIKSDSVLCY
;
A
#
# COMPACT_ATOMS: atom_id res chain seq x y z
N ALA A 1 -0.93 14.82 -1.70
CA ALA A 1 -1.38 13.55 -1.11
C ALA A 1 -1.76 12.60 -2.24
N ALA A 2 -1.16 11.41 -2.31
CA ALA A 2 -1.39 10.47 -3.43
C ALA A 2 -2.43 9.40 -3.08
N ASP A 3 -3.16 8.88 -4.07
CA ASP A 3 -4.30 7.96 -3.88
C ASP A 3 -3.90 6.52 -3.59
N GLY A 4 -2.64 6.14 -3.80
CA GLY A 4 -2.15 4.77 -3.55
C GLY A 4 -2.42 4.26 -2.12
N VAL A 5 -2.51 5.13 -1.12
CA VAL A 5 -2.85 4.73 0.26
C VAL A 5 -4.27 4.15 0.39
N HIS A 6 -5.19 4.51 -0.51
CA HIS A 6 -6.58 4.06 -0.47
C HIS A 6 -6.72 2.56 -0.78
N ILE A 7 -5.80 1.99 -1.55
CA ILE A 7 -5.89 0.58 -1.98
C ILE A 7 -5.89 -0.39 -0.80
N LEU A 8 -5.20 -0.03 0.30
CA LEU A 8 -5.16 -0.85 1.52
C LEU A 8 -6.50 -0.92 2.26
N ASN A 9 -7.45 -0.04 1.93
CA ASN A 9 -8.80 -0.05 2.48
C ASN A 9 -9.78 -0.94 1.69
N CYS A 10 -9.32 -1.70 0.69
CA CYS A 10 -10.16 -2.69 0.02
C CYS A 10 -10.47 -3.86 0.97
N LYS A 11 -11.74 -4.04 1.32
CA LYS A 11 -12.18 -4.96 2.40
C LYS A 11 -12.84 -6.23 1.89
N SER A 12 -13.21 -6.28 0.62
CA SER A 12 -13.92 -7.40 0.04
C SER A 12 -13.64 -7.55 -1.45
N ALA A 13 -13.70 -8.79 -1.93
CA ALA A 13 -13.66 -9.09 -3.37
C ALA A 13 -14.76 -8.33 -4.14
N GLY A 14 -14.42 -7.87 -5.33
CA GLY A 14 -15.30 -7.13 -6.23
C GLY A 14 -15.33 -5.62 -6.00
N GLU A 15 -14.72 -5.11 -4.93
CA GLU A 15 -14.71 -3.66 -4.63
C GLU A 15 -13.83 -2.88 -5.63
N ILE A 16 -12.65 -3.41 -5.96
CA ILE A 16 -11.71 -2.82 -6.91
C ILE A 16 -11.23 -3.92 -7.87
N VAL A 17 -11.71 -3.87 -9.12
CA VAL A 17 -11.36 -4.85 -10.16
C VAL A 17 -10.74 -4.13 -11.35
N GLY A 18 -9.47 -4.41 -11.61
CA GLY A 18 -8.76 -3.82 -12.74
C GLY A 18 -8.93 -4.64 -14.02
N GLN A 19 -9.01 -3.94 -15.14
CA GLN A 19 -9.10 -4.56 -16.47
C GLN A 19 -7.75 -5.21 -16.81
N GLY A 20 -7.71 -6.54 -16.78
CA GLY A 20 -6.50 -7.33 -17.06
C GLY A 20 -5.58 -7.57 -15.85
N THR A 21 -5.79 -6.89 -14.73
CA THR A 21 -5.04 -7.13 -13.47
C THR A 21 -5.82 -7.96 -12.46
N GLY A 22 -7.14 -8.12 -12.63
CA GLY A 22 -7.98 -8.90 -11.73
C GLY A 22 -8.40 -8.12 -10.47
N ASP A 23 -8.78 -8.87 -9.44
CA ASP A 23 -9.34 -8.34 -8.19
C ASP A 23 -8.26 -7.91 -7.20
N LEU A 24 -8.29 -6.65 -6.77
CA LEU A 24 -7.30 -6.11 -5.82
C LEU A 24 -7.32 -6.87 -4.48
N TYR A 25 -8.48 -7.31 -4.02
CA TYR A 25 -8.61 -7.99 -2.73
C TYR A 25 -7.79 -9.28 -2.70
N GLU A 26 -7.81 -10.05 -3.78
CA GLU A 26 -6.98 -11.26 -3.93
C GLU A 26 -5.48 -10.95 -3.85
N HIS A 27 -5.05 -9.87 -4.53
CA HIS A 27 -3.65 -9.42 -4.46
C HIS A 27 -3.24 -8.99 -3.05
N LEU A 28 -4.11 -8.30 -2.32
CA LEU A 28 -3.85 -7.87 -0.95
C LEU A 28 -3.81 -9.03 0.03
N GLU A 29 -4.72 -10.00 -0.07
CA GLU A 29 -4.67 -11.22 0.75
C GLU A 29 -3.39 -12.01 0.48
N ASN A 30 -2.96 -12.12 -0.78
CA ASN A 30 -1.66 -12.72 -1.10
C ASN A 30 -0.50 -11.93 -0.48
N LEU A 31 -0.53 -10.59 -0.56
CA LEU A 31 0.49 -9.71 0.01
C LEU A 31 0.64 -9.87 1.53
N LYS A 32 -0.48 -9.99 2.27
CA LYS A 32 -0.50 -10.25 3.73
C LYS A 32 0.21 -11.55 4.11
N ASN A 33 0.16 -12.54 3.23
CA ASN A 33 0.81 -13.85 3.42
C ASN A 33 2.29 -13.86 3.01
N THR A 34 2.85 -12.71 2.60
CA THR A 34 4.28 -12.56 2.28
C THR A 34 5.03 -11.83 3.40
N ASN A 35 6.37 -11.82 3.30
CA ASN A 35 7.23 -11.03 4.18
C ASN A 35 7.53 -9.62 3.63
N ALA A 36 6.79 -9.17 2.61
CA ALA A 36 7.00 -7.86 1.99
C ALA A 36 6.74 -6.73 2.99
N ASN A 37 7.66 -5.77 3.06
CA ASN A 37 7.48 -4.57 3.86
C ASN A 37 6.69 -3.54 3.05
N ILE A 38 5.69 -2.92 3.67
CA ILE A 38 4.87 -1.88 3.02
C ILE A 38 5.08 -0.56 3.76
N PHE A 39 5.56 0.45 3.05
CA PHE A 39 5.68 1.81 3.58
C PHE A 39 4.55 2.67 3.03
N VAL A 40 3.76 3.27 3.92
CA VAL A 40 2.57 4.05 3.56
C VAL A 40 2.78 5.51 3.94
N SER A 41 2.48 6.45 3.04
CA SER A 41 2.59 7.87 3.37
C SER A 41 1.54 8.27 4.42
N GLY A 42 1.98 8.51 5.67
CA GLY A 42 1.09 8.90 6.77
C GLY A 42 0.32 10.20 6.49
N MET A 43 0.98 11.18 5.83
CA MET A 43 0.32 12.43 5.41
C MET A 43 -0.76 12.19 4.35
N SER A 44 -0.55 11.25 3.43
CA SER A 44 -1.55 10.92 2.40
C SER A 44 -2.73 10.13 2.97
N ALA A 45 -2.48 9.25 3.95
CA ALA A 45 -3.51 8.51 4.67
C ALA A 45 -4.39 9.44 5.50
N LYS A 46 -3.77 10.30 6.31
CA LYS A 46 -4.49 11.31 7.14
C LYS A 46 -5.33 12.26 6.30
N ALA A 47 -4.83 12.71 5.15
CA ALA A 47 -5.60 13.57 4.24
C ALA A 47 -6.88 12.91 3.69
N ARG A 48 -6.98 11.57 3.75
CA ARG A 48 -8.14 10.77 3.33
C ARG A 48 -8.96 10.25 4.50
N GLY A 49 -8.64 10.66 5.73
CA GLY A 49 -9.37 10.24 6.94
C GLY A 49 -9.00 8.84 7.45
N TYR A 50 -7.86 8.29 7.01
CA TYR A 50 -7.35 7.04 7.54
C TYR A 50 -6.48 7.23 8.78
N ASP A 51 -6.53 6.25 9.68
CA ASP A 51 -5.69 6.12 10.86
C ASP A 51 -4.88 4.81 10.80
N GLU A 52 -4.30 4.39 11.93
CA GLU A 52 -3.47 3.19 12.04
C GLU A 52 -4.21 1.91 11.64
N THR A 53 -5.54 1.86 11.74
CA THR A 53 -6.33 0.67 11.37
C THR A 53 -6.26 0.34 9.89
N LEU A 54 -5.83 1.30 9.05
CA LEU A 54 -5.56 1.04 7.62
C LEU A 54 -4.47 -0.01 7.41
N LEU A 55 -3.55 -0.16 8.37
CA LEU A 55 -2.39 -1.04 8.28
C LEU A 55 -2.66 -2.43 8.87
N ASP A 56 -3.83 -2.66 9.45
CA ASP A 56 -4.16 -3.90 10.15
C ASP A 56 -4.03 -5.15 9.26
N GLY A 57 -3.28 -6.13 9.75
CA GLY A 57 -3.04 -7.40 9.05
C GLY A 57 -1.93 -7.35 8.00
N TYR A 58 -1.28 -6.21 7.79
CA TYR A 58 -0.13 -6.08 6.90
C TYR A 58 1.17 -5.89 7.68
N LYS A 59 2.28 -6.30 7.07
CA LYS A 59 3.62 -5.90 7.54
C LYS A 59 3.94 -4.49 7.03
N ALA A 60 3.21 -3.51 7.58
CA ALA A 60 3.19 -2.15 7.10
C ALA A 60 3.47 -1.12 8.20
N GLU A 61 4.06 0.02 7.82
CA GLU A 61 4.20 1.18 8.70
C GLU A 61 3.97 2.49 7.95
N PHE A 62 3.52 3.52 8.68
CA PHE A 62 3.52 4.87 8.14
C PHE A 62 4.95 5.42 8.08
N ALA A 63 5.33 5.92 6.92
CA ALA A 63 6.67 6.42 6.65
C ALA A 63 6.66 7.85 6.11
N MET A 64 7.77 8.54 6.35
CA MET A 64 8.05 9.87 5.83
C MET A 64 8.65 9.81 4.41
N PRO A 65 8.60 10.89 3.61
CA PRO A 65 9.08 10.87 2.22
C PRO A 65 10.57 10.53 2.06
N ASP A 66 11.40 10.81 3.06
CA ASP A 66 12.81 10.42 3.10
C ASP A 66 13.01 8.91 3.04
N LYS A 67 12.11 8.13 3.66
CA LYS A 67 12.14 6.66 3.60
C LYS A 67 11.98 6.14 2.17
N LEU A 68 11.09 6.75 1.37
CA LEU A 68 10.94 6.40 -0.04
C LEU A 68 12.23 6.66 -0.83
N VAL A 69 12.90 7.78 -0.56
CA VAL A 69 14.18 8.11 -1.20
C VAL A 69 15.25 7.11 -0.78
N GLU A 70 15.34 6.78 0.51
CA GLU A 70 16.28 5.80 1.02
C GLU A 70 16.10 4.41 0.38
N GLU A 71 14.88 3.89 0.36
CA GLU A 71 14.59 2.55 -0.19
C GLU A 71 14.74 2.51 -1.71
N SER A 72 14.46 3.61 -2.43
CA SER A 72 14.69 3.68 -3.87
C SER A 72 16.17 3.67 -4.25
N ILE A 73 17.04 4.25 -3.41
CA ILE A 73 18.51 4.19 -3.60
C ILE A 73 19.04 2.78 -3.29
N LYS A 74 18.47 2.09 -2.29
CA LYS A 74 18.89 0.73 -1.92
C LYS A 74 18.44 -0.35 -2.90
N SER A 75 17.36 -0.10 -3.63
CA SER A 75 16.77 -1.07 -4.54
C SER A 75 17.54 -1.14 -5.86
N ASP A 76 17.79 -2.35 -6.36
CA ASP A 76 18.41 -2.54 -7.68
C ASP A 76 17.53 -2.00 -8.82
N SER A 77 16.21 -1.93 -8.60
CA SER A 77 15.23 -1.46 -9.56
C SER A 77 14.00 -0.90 -8.85
N VAL A 78 13.38 0.12 -9.45
CA VAL A 78 12.16 0.76 -8.95
C VAL A 78 11.10 0.71 -10.05
N LEU A 79 9.92 0.18 -9.72
CA LEU A 79 8.76 0.13 -10.60
C LEU A 79 7.75 1.19 -10.13
N CYS A 80 7.37 2.11 -11.02
CA CYS A 80 6.42 3.19 -10.74
C CYS A 80 5.21 3.09 -11.67
N TYR A 81 4.00 3.10 -11.10
CA TYR A 81 2.71 3.03 -11.80
C TYR A 81 1.74 4.07 -11.25
#